data_AF-A0A6G2DAF2-F1
#
_entry.id   AF-A0A6G2DAF2-F1
#
_cell.length_a   1.000
_cell.length_b   1.000
_cell.length_c   1.000
_cell.angle_alpha   90.00
_cell.angle_beta   90.00
_cell.angle_gamma   90.00
#
_symmetry.space_group_name_H-M   'P 1'
#
loop_
_entity.id
_entity.type
_entity.pdbx_description
1 polymer ?
#
loop_
_entity_poly.entity_id
_entity_poly.type
_entity_poly.pdbx_seq_one_letter_code
_entity_poly.pdbx_strand_id
1 'polypeptide(L)' 'MSDSKYMKLAIKLAQKGAGYVNPNPMVGAVIVKDNHI' A
#
# COMPACT_ATOMS: atom_id res chain seq x y z
N MET A 1 7.74 14.12 -2.36
CA MET A 1 8.51 12.84 -2.34
C MET A 1 8.42 12.21 -3.72
N SER A 2 9.20 11.17 -4.06
CA SER A 2 8.99 10.46 -5.33
C SER A 2 7.89 9.41 -5.21
N ASP A 3 7.19 9.13 -6.30
CA ASP A 3 6.12 8.13 -6.37
C ASP A 3 6.58 6.75 -5.89
N SER A 4 7.83 6.38 -6.16
CA SER A 4 8.41 5.12 -5.69
C SER A 4 8.43 5.00 -4.16
N LYS A 5 8.52 6.11 -3.41
CA LYS A 5 8.43 6.07 -1.94
C LYS A 5 7.00 5.78 -1.48
N TYR A 6 6.00 6.39 -2.10
CA TYR A 6 4.60 6.12 -1.80
C TYR A 6 4.18 4.71 -2.20
N MET A 7 4.66 4.21 -3.36
CA MET A 7 4.39 2.84 -3.81
C MET A 7 4.99 1.79 -2.85
N LYS A 8 6.21 2.02 -2.33
CA LYS A 8 6.78 1.16 -1.28
C LYS A 8 5.91 1.10 -0.03
N LEU A 9 5.30 2.23 0.36
CA LEU A 9 4.36 2.26 1.47
C LEU A 9 3.08 1.47 1.16
N ALA A 10 2.50 1.64 -0.03
CA ALA A 10 1.31 0.89 -0.45
C ALA A 10 1.55 -0.63 -0.42
N ILE A 11 2.71 -1.11 -0.90
CA ILE A 11 3.10 -2.52 -0.82
C ILE A 11 3.24 -2.97 0.64
N LYS A 12 3.87 -2.15 1.51
CA LYS A 12 3.98 -2.47 2.94
C LYS A 12 2.62 -2.56 3.63
N LEU A 13 1.64 -1.76 3.21
CA LEU A 13 0.25 -1.87 3.69
C LEU A 13 -0.40 -3.16 3.21
N ALA A 14 -0.23 -3.52 1.93
CA ALA A 14 -0.76 -4.76 1.36
C ALA A 14 -0.27 -6.01 2.13
N GLN A 15 1.01 -6.05 2.50
CA GLN A 15 1.63 -7.15 3.23
C GLN A 15 0.96 -7.46 4.58
N LYS A 16 0.25 -6.51 5.20
CA LYS A 16 -0.48 -6.74 6.44
C LYS A 16 -1.64 -7.73 6.28
N GLY A 17 -2.14 -7.92 5.06
CA GLY A 17 -3.17 -8.91 4.75
C GLY A 17 -2.65 -10.34 4.61
N ALA A 18 -1.34 -10.57 4.66
CA ALA A 18 -0.74 -11.88 4.44
C ALA A 18 -1.31 -12.93 5.41
N GLY A 19 -1.85 -14.02 4.86
CA GLY A 19 -2.46 -15.11 5.63
C GLY A 19 -3.94 -14.91 6.01
N TYR A 20 -4.52 -13.73 5.80
CA TYR A 20 -5.90 -13.41 6.22
C TYR A 20 -6.86 -13.18 5.06
N VAL A 21 -6.36 -12.97 3.85
CA VAL A 21 -7.16 -12.49 2.71
C VAL A 21 -7.46 -13.55 1.67
N ASN A 22 -7.06 -14.82 1.84
CA ASN A 22 -7.41 -15.90 0.89
C ASN A 22 -8.94 -16.05 0.77
N PRO A 23 -9.51 -16.14 -0.46
CA PRO A 23 -8.88 -16.35 -1.78
C PRO A 23 -8.47 -15.07 -2.53
N ASN A 24 -8.63 -13.90 -1.92
CA ASN A 24 -8.38 -12.60 -2.55
C ASN A 24 -6.89 -12.19 -2.49
N PRO A 25 -6.42 -11.35 -3.43
CA PRO A 25 -5.06 -10.83 -3.39
C PRO A 25 -4.87 -9.83 -2.24
N MET A 26 -3.62 -9.65 -1.82
CA MET A 26 -3.25 -8.55 -0.92
C MET A 26 -3.22 -7.24 -1.68
N VAL A 27 -3.96 -6.25 -1.19
CA VAL A 27 -4.02 -4.90 -1.79
C VAL A 27 -3.78 -3.86 -0.70
N GLY A 28 -2.99 -2.85 -1.04
CA GLY A 28 -2.73 -1.68 -0.21
C GLY A 28 -2.81 -0.43 -1.06
N ALA A 29 -3.35 0.64 -0.50
CA ALA A 29 -3.55 1.91 -1.19
C ALA A 29 -3.04 3.07 -0.34
N VAL A 30 -2.57 4.11 -1.01
CA VAL A 30 -2.13 5.37 -0.42
C VAL A 30 -2.71 6.47 -1.29
N ILE A 31 -3.40 7.43 -0.67
CA ILE A 31 -3.89 8.65 -1.35
C ILE A 31 -2.91 9.75 -0.98
N VAL A 32 -2.50 10.56 -1.96
CA VAL A 32 -1.55 11.65 -1.74
C VAL A 32 -2.15 12.96 -2.24
N LYS A 33 -2.09 14.00 -1.41
CA LYS A 33 -2.42 15.37 -1.77
C LYS A 33 -1.41 16.31 -1.15
N ASP A 34 -0.87 17.25 -1.93
CA ASP A 34 0.10 18.24 -1.45
C ASP A 34 1.31 17.61 -0.72
N ASN A 35 1.83 16.49 -1.25
CA ASN A 35 2.89 15.65 -0.66
C ASN A 35 2.56 14.98 0.70
N HIS A 36 1.31 15.06 1.16
CA HIS A 36 0.82 14.42 2.38
C HIS A 36 -0.03 13.20 2.05
N ILE A 37 0.07 12.18 2.90
CA ILE A 37 -0.73 10.95 2.86
C ILE A 37 -1.90 11.10 3.83
#